data_AF-A0A920BER3-F1
#
_entry.id   AF-A0A920BER3-F1
#
_cell.length_a   1.000
_cell.length_b   1.000
_cell.length_c   1.000
_cell.angle_alpha   90.00
_cell.angle_beta   90.00
_cell.angle_gamma   90.00
#
_symmetry.space_group_name_H-M   'P 1'
#
loop_
_entity.id
_entity.type
_entity.pdbx_description
1 polymer ?
#
loop_
_entity_poly.entity_id
_entity_poly.type
_entity_poly.pdbx_seq_one_letter_code
_entity_poly.pdbx_strand_id
1 'polypeptide(L)'
;MKNIDVNKFYKTMDQLMSDFSPPRVSTSFERKVGASLCKASELAMSDKLPKFRLVSAPTGGSKTTSSIALLAMLANEDKGFTGAYICKTIEECEYVYRRLRDLWIRVLASIVYLHRN
;
A
#
# COMPACT_ATOMS: atom_id res chain seq x y z
N MET A 1 7.92 -10.37 12.30
CA MET A 1 6.64 -10.43 11.55
C MET A 1 6.66 -11.61 10.59
N LYS A 2 5.53 -12.26 10.32
CA LYS A 2 5.44 -13.32 9.29
C LYS A 2 5.76 -12.75 7.90
N ASN A 3 6.22 -13.61 6.99
CA ASN A 3 6.36 -13.25 5.58
C ASN A 3 5.00 -12.80 5.03
N ILE A 4 5.01 -11.82 4.13
CA ILE A 4 3.80 -11.30 3.52
C ILE A 4 3.22 -12.37 2.58
N ASP A 5 1.93 -12.67 2.72
CA ASP A 5 1.22 -13.52 1.76
C ASP A 5 1.00 -12.75 0.46
N VAL A 6 1.90 -12.97 -0.50
CA VAL A 6 1.90 -12.31 -1.81
C VAL A 6 0.61 -12.61 -2.61
N ASN A 7 0.00 -13.78 -2.43
CA ASN A 7 -1.23 -14.11 -3.14
C ASN A 7 -2.42 -13.31 -2.59
N LYS A 8 -2.50 -13.19 -1.27
CA LYS A 8 -3.51 -12.34 -0.64
C LYS A 8 -3.30 -10.86 -0.96
N PHE A 9 -2.05 -10.41 -0.97
CA PHE A 9 -1.68 -9.08 -1.43
C PHE A 9 -2.16 -8.80 -2.87
N TYR A 10 -1.93 -9.71 -3.82
CA TYR A 10 -2.43 -9.53 -5.19
C TYR A 10 -3.95 -9.50 -5.28
N LYS A 11 -4.66 -10.30 -4.46
CA LYS A 11 -6.12 -10.21 -4.37
C LYS A 11 -6.59 -8.83 -3.89
N THR A 12 -5.93 -8.27 -2.89
CA THR A 12 -6.23 -6.90 -2.41
C THR A 12 -5.91 -5.85 -3.49
N MET A 13 -4.83 -6.02 -4.26
CA MET A 13 -4.55 -5.15 -5.41
C MET A 13 -5.66 -5.25 -6.48
N ASP A 14 -6.06 -6.47 -6.84
CA ASP A 14 -7.09 -6.70 -7.85
C ASP A 14 -8.44 -6.13 -7.40
N GLN A 15 -8.76 -6.20 -6.10
CA GLN A 15 -9.95 -5.55 -5.51
C GLN A 15 -9.91 -4.02 -5.60
N LEU A 16 -8.75 -3.38 -5.43
CA LEU A 16 -8.65 -1.93 -5.64
C LEU A 16 -8.80 -1.55 -7.12
N MET A 17 -8.34 -2.41 -8.02
CA MET A 17 -8.37 -2.15 -9.46
C MET A 17 -9.73 -2.45 -10.10
N SER A 18 -10.61 -3.21 -9.44
CA SER A 18 -11.98 -3.41 -9.92
C SER A 18 -12.79 -2.11 -9.93
N ASP A 19 -12.40 -1.12 -9.13
CA ASP A 19 -13.06 0.19 -9.07
C ASP A 19 -12.54 1.18 -10.11
N PHE A 20 -11.60 0.76 -10.97
CA PHE A 20 -11.12 1.60 -12.08
C PHE A 20 -12.17 1.63 -13.19
N SER A 21 -12.06 2.59 -14.10
CA SER A 21 -12.92 2.70 -15.28
C SER A 21 -12.06 2.65 -16.54
N PRO A 22 -12.03 1.52 -17.28
CA PRO A 22 -12.77 0.28 -17.02
C PRO A 22 -12.18 -0.52 -15.84
N PRO A 23 -13.01 -1.37 -15.18
CA PRO A 23 -12.54 -2.32 -14.18
C PRO A 23 -11.46 -3.23 -14.76
N ARG A 24 -10.41 -3.48 -14.00
CA ARG A 24 -9.31 -4.36 -14.43
C ARG A 24 -8.64 -5.05 -13.26
N VAL A 25 -7.74 -5.97 -13.57
CA VAL A 25 -6.83 -6.61 -12.61
C VAL A 25 -5.41 -6.09 -12.79
N SER A 26 -4.56 -6.37 -11.80
CA SER A 26 -3.15 -6.02 -11.82
C SER A 26 -2.42 -6.75 -12.94
N THR A 27 -1.66 -6.00 -13.73
CA THR A 27 -0.81 -6.53 -14.79
C THR A 27 0.41 -7.26 -14.20
N SER A 28 1.10 -8.05 -15.03
CA SER A 28 2.34 -8.73 -14.62
C SER A 28 3.42 -7.75 -14.16
N PHE A 29 3.50 -6.57 -14.78
CA PHE A 29 4.43 -5.52 -14.38
C PHE A 29 4.08 -4.94 -13.00
N GLU A 30 2.82 -4.59 -12.77
CA GLU A 30 2.35 -4.03 -11.51
C GLU A 30 2.50 -5.03 -10.36
N ARG A 31 2.27 -6.32 -10.62
CA ARG A 31 2.54 -7.41 -9.66
C ARG A 31 4.02 -7.50 -9.30
N LYS A 32 4.94 -7.31 -10.25
CA LYS A 32 6.40 -7.25 -9.95
C LYS A 32 6.77 -6.04 -9.07
N VAL A 33 6.16 -4.89 -9.32
CA VAL A 33 6.33 -3.70 -8.45
C VAL A 33 5.78 -4.00 -7.05
N GLY A 34 4.60 -4.60 -6.97
CA GLY A 34 3.99 -5.03 -5.71
C GLY A 34 4.83 -6.05 -4.94
N ALA A 35 5.39 -7.06 -5.62
CA ALA A 35 6.30 -8.04 -5.01
C ALA A 35 7.56 -7.37 -4.44
N SER A 36 8.11 -6.39 -5.18
CA SER A 36 9.27 -5.61 -4.72
C SER A 36 8.93 -4.81 -3.46
N LEU A 37 7.71 -4.24 -3.41
CA LEU A 37 7.20 -3.55 -2.23
C LEU A 37 7.02 -4.50 -1.04
N CYS A 38 6.38 -5.66 -1.23
CA CYS A 38 6.25 -6.67 -0.17
C CYS A 38 7.64 -7.06 0.38
N LYS A 39 8.61 -7.30 -0.51
CA LYS A 39 9.95 -7.68 -0.07
C LYS A 39 10.66 -6.57 0.70
N ALA A 40 10.53 -5.33 0.23
CA ALA A 40 11.04 -4.16 0.94
C ALA A 40 10.42 -4.05 2.34
N SER A 41 9.10 -4.25 2.46
CA SER A 41 8.40 -4.18 3.74
C SER A 41 8.82 -5.29 4.70
N GLU A 42 8.98 -6.53 4.23
CA GLU A 42 9.54 -7.62 5.05
C GLU A 42 10.92 -7.25 5.60
N LEU A 43 11.79 -6.70 4.76
CA LEU A 43 13.14 -6.29 5.16
C LEU A 43 13.09 -5.11 6.14
N ALA A 44 12.20 -4.13 5.94
CA ALA A 44 12.01 -3.00 6.84
C ALA A 44 11.48 -3.42 8.22
N MET A 45 10.62 -4.44 8.26
CA MET A 45 10.00 -4.93 9.50
C MET A 45 10.80 -6.06 10.16
N SER A 46 11.87 -6.54 9.52
CA SER A 46 12.89 -7.40 10.13
C SER A 46 13.85 -6.60 11.00
N ASP A 47 14.61 -7.24 11.88
CA ASP A 47 15.63 -6.57 12.72
C ASP A 47 16.84 -6.03 11.92
N LYS A 48 16.90 -6.27 10.62
CA LYS A 48 18.01 -5.86 9.76
C LYS A 48 17.90 -4.38 9.36
N LEU A 49 19.01 -3.65 9.50
CA LEU A 49 19.16 -2.30 8.95
C LEU A 49 19.45 -2.33 7.43
N PRO A 50 19.16 -1.23 6.70
CA PRO A 50 18.36 -0.07 7.11
C PRO A 50 16.86 -0.41 7.19
N LYS A 51 16.13 0.26 8.09
CA LYS A 51 14.66 0.13 8.18
C LYS A 51 13.94 0.83 7.03
N PHE A 52 14.56 1.87 6.46
CA PHE A 52 14.03 2.58 5.30
C PHE A 52 14.37 1.84 4.01
N ARG A 53 13.37 1.65 3.15
CA ARG A 53 13.51 0.98 1.87
C ARG A 53 12.88 1.83 0.78
N LEU A 54 13.59 1.97 -0.34
CA LEU A 54 13.12 2.68 -1.51
C LEU A 54 12.63 1.68 -2.55
N VAL A 55 11.41 1.88 -3.04
CA VAL A 55 10.84 1.14 -4.16
C VAL A 55 10.57 2.13 -5.28
N SER A 56 11.36 2.05 -6.34
CA SER A 56 11.20 2.90 -7.53
C SER A 56 10.44 2.16 -8.62
N ALA A 57 9.51 2.87 -9.26
CA ALA A 57 8.78 2.40 -10.43
C ALA A 57 8.31 3.61 -11.27
N PRO A 58 8.11 3.45 -12.58
CA PRO A 58 7.63 4.53 -13.44
C PRO A 58 6.23 5.03 -13.02
N THR A 59 5.86 6.21 -13.50
CA THR A 59 4.48 6.70 -13.42
C THR A 59 3.54 5.69 -14.09
N GLY A 60 2.38 5.44 -13.46
CA GLY A 60 1.46 4.37 -13.89
C GLY A 60 1.86 2.95 -13.43
N GLY A 61 3.03 2.76 -12.79
CA GLY A 61 3.49 1.46 -12.30
C GLY A 61 2.80 0.94 -11.02
N SER A 62 1.58 1.39 -10.73
CA SER A 62 0.77 0.94 -9.58
C SER A 62 1.41 1.16 -8.18
N LYS A 63 2.33 2.11 -8.01
CA LYS A 63 2.94 2.40 -6.69
C LYS A 63 1.89 2.69 -5.61
N THR A 64 0.95 3.59 -5.91
CA THR A 64 -0.12 3.99 -5.00
C THR A 64 -1.01 2.79 -4.63
N THR A 65 -1.56 2.09 -5.63
CA THR A 65 -2.41 0.91 -5.40
C THR A 65 -1.69 -0.18 -4.60
N SER A 66 -0.43 -0.49 -4.92
CA SER A 66 0.35 -1.48 -4.19
C SER A 66 0.58 -1.07 -2.74
N SER A 67 0.88 0.20 -2.47
CA SER A 67 1.08 0.70 -1.10
C SER A 67 -0.20 0.69 -0.26
N ILE A 68 -1.35 1.02 -0.85
CA ILE A 68 -2.66 0.94 -0.19
C ILE A 68 -3.02 -0.53 0.10
N ALA A 69 -2.87 -1.41 -0.89
CA ALA A 69 -3.16 -2.83 -0.76
C ALA A 69 -2.35 -3.47 0.37
N LEU A 70 -1.06 -3.15 0.45
CA LEU A 70 -0.18 -3.66 1.49
C LEU A 70 -0.66 -3.22 2.88
N LEU A 71 -0.92 -1.93 3.09
CA LEU A 71 -1.38 -1.42 4.39
C LEU A 71 -2.71 -2.05 4.80
N ALA A 72 -3.68 -2.10 3.88
CA ALA A 72 -4.98 -2.70 4.16
C ALA A 72 -4.85 -4.20 4.50
N MET A 73 -4.00 -4.93 3.80
CA MET A 73 -3.76 -6.35 4.07
C MET A 73 -3.13 -6.56 5.45
N LEU A 74 -2.07 -5.80 5.79
CA LEU A 74 -1.41 -5.90 7.09
C LEU A 74 -2.37 -5.56 8.24
N ALA A 75 -3.17 -4.50 8.10
CA ALA A 75 -4.17 -4.11 9.09
C ALA A 75 -5.31 -5.14 9.26
N ASN A 76 -5.62 -5.88 8.19
CA ASN A 76 -6.57 -6.99 8.23
C ASN A 76 -6.00 -8.26 8.89
N GLU A 77 -4.68 -8.46 8.83
CA GLU A 77 -4.01 -9.66 9.36
C GLU A 77 -3.63 -9.55 10.83
N ASP A 78 -3.24 -8.35 11.27
CA ASP A 78 -2.80 -8.09 12.62
C ASP A 78 -3.60 -6.93 13.21
N LYS A 79 -4.46 -7.24 14.19
CA LYS A 79 -5.28 -6.24 14.89
C LYS A 79 -4.44 -5.23 15.70
N GLY A 80 -3.19 -5.55 15.99
CA GLY A 80 -2.23 -4.64 16.62
C GLY A 80 -1.41 -3.81 15.62
N PHE A 81 -1.58 -4.03 14.32
CA PHE A 81 -0.85 -3.29 13.30
C PHE A 81 -1.27 -1.82 13.28
N THR A 82 -0.27 -0.95 13.34
CA THR A 82 -0.41 0.49 13.11
C THR A 82 0.44 0.88 11.92
N GLY A 83 -0.15 1.60 10.97
CA GLY A 83 0.55 2.16 9.82
C GLY A 83 0.13 3.61 9.60
N ALA A 84 1.01 4.38 8.96
CA ALA A 84 0.71 5.72 8.49
C ALA A 84 0.97 5.77 6.98
N TYR A 85 0.05 6.41 6.24
CA TYR A 85 0.27 6.77 4.84
C TYR A 85 0.52 8.27 4.77
N ILE A 86 1.65 8.65 4.18
CA ILE A 86 2.07 10.06 4.08
C ILE A 86 1.85 10.52 2.65
N CYS A 87 1.00 11.53 2.49
CA CYS A 87 0.70 12.18 1.21
C CYS A 87 1.23 13.62 1.19
N LYS A 88 1.42 14.16 -0.02
CA LYS A 88 1.83 15.56 -0.19
C LYS A 88 0.65 16.51 -0.06
N THR A 89 -0.52 16.13 -0.57
CA THR A 89 -1.71 16.99 -0.56
C THR A 89 -2.87 16.38 0.22
N ILE A 90 -3.85 17.22 0.56
CA ILE A 90 -5.08 16.80 1.25
C ILE A 90 -5.92 15.89 0.33
N GLU A 91 -5.97 16.19 -0.96
CA GLU A 91 -6.73 15.42 -1.95
C GLU A 91 -6.15 14.01 -2.12
N GLU A 92 -4.82 13.88 -2.16
CA GLU A 92 -4.15 12.57 -2.17
C GLU A 92 -4.44 11.79 -0.88
N CYS A 93 -4.44 12.49 0.26
CA CYS A 93 -4.76 11.88 1.55
C CYS A 93 -6.21 11.40 1.62
N GLU A 94 -7.17 12.21 1.16
CA GLU A 94 -8.58 11.85 1.11
C GLU A 94 -8.81 10.67 0.17
N TYR A 95 -8.17 10.68 -1.01
CA TYR A 95 -8.21 9.55 -1.93
C TYR A 95 -7.73 8.26 -1.26
N VAL A 96 -6.57 8.29 -0.61
CA VAL A 96 -6.01 7.12 0.09
C VAL A 96 -6.91 6.68 1.24
N TYR A 97 -7.41 7.63 2.05
CA TYR A 97 -8.30 7.35 3.17
C TYR A 97 -9.57 6.63 2.71
N ARG A 98 -10.23 7.11 1.64
CA ARG A 98 -11.42 6.47 1.08
C ARG A 98 -11.11 5.04 0.62
N ARG A 99 -10.02 4.86 -0.13
CA ARG A 99 -9.59 3.52 -0.60
C ARG A 99 -9.26 2.56 0.54
N LEU A 100 -8.61 3.04 1.61
CA LEU A 100 -8.33 2.21 2.80
C LEU A 100 -9.62 1.88 3.55
N ARG A 101 -10.55 2.83 3.67
CA ARG A 101 -11.85 2.64 4.35
C ARG A 101 -12.72 1.59 3.64
N ASP A 102 -12.69 1.55 2.31
CA ASP A 102 -13.44 0.58 1.53
C ASP A 102 -12.89 -0.86 1.70
N LEU A 103 -11.59 -0.99 1.98
CA LEU A 103 -10.93 -2.27 2.25
C LEU A 103 -10.90 -2.68 3.73
N TRP A 104 -11.04 -1.72 4.65
CA TRP A 104 -10.90 -1.93 6.08
C TRP A 104 -11.79 -0.96 6.89
N ILE A 105 -12.63 -1.51 7.77
CA ILE A 105 -13.64 -0.75 8.53
C ILE A 105 -13.03 0.07 9.68
N ARG A 106 -11.87 -0.35 10.20
CA ARG A 106 -11.14 0.41 11.23
C ARG A 106 -10.21 1.38 10.51
N VAL A 107 -9.87 2.52 11.10
CA VAL A 107 -9.18 3.59 10.36
C VAL A 107 -7.68 3.55 10.65
N LEU A 108 -6.88 3.46 9.58
CA LEU A 108 -5.46 3.84 9.56
C LEU A 108 -5.37 5.37 9.48
N ALA A 109 -4.48 6.00 10.26
CA ALA A 109 -4.26 7.43 10.15
C ALA A 109 -3.59 7.75 8.80
N SER A 110 -4.25 8.58 7.99
CA SER A 110 -3.65 9.18 6.79
C SER A 110 -3.19 10.59 7.15
N ILE A 111 -1.90 10.87 6.95
CA ILE A 111 -1.25 12.10 7.42
C ILE A 111 -0.85 12.93 6.20
N VAL A 112 -1.24 14.21 6.20
CA VAL A 112 -0.81 15.19 5.19
C VAL A 112 0.46 15.88 5.72
N TYR A 113 1.52 15.90 4.93
CA TYR A 113 2.68 16.73 5.23
C TYR A 113 2.56 18.08 4.51
N LEU A 114 2.22 19.13 5.25
CA LEU A 114 2.26 20.50 4.75
C LEU A 114 3.69 21.02 4.83
N HIS A 115 4.46 20.88 3.76
CA HIS A 115 5.72 21.60 3.64
C HIS A 115 5.42 23.07 3.35
N ARG A 116 5.61 23.95 4.33
CA ARG A 116 5.73 25.39 4.06
C ARG A 116 7.12 25.62 3.47
N ASN A 117 7.17 25.98 2.19
CA ASN A 117 8.36 26.57 1.58
C ASN A 117 8.61 27.96 2.15
#